data_AF-A0AAV6YYR9-F1
#
_entry.id   AF-A0AAV6YYR9-F1
#
_cell.length_a   1.000
_cell.length_b   1.000
_cell.length_c   1.000
_cell.angle_alpha   90.00
_cell.angle_beta   90.00
_cell.angle_gamma   90.00
#
_symmetry.space_group_name_H-M   'P 1'
#
loop_
_entity.id
_entity.type
_entity.pdbx_description
1 polymer ?
#
loop_
_entity_poly.entity_id
_entity_poly.type
_entity_poly.pdbx_seq_one_letter_code
_entity_poly.pdbx_strand_id
1 'polypeptide(L)'
;GSCYVPPESCVLHAHKWHKDLCCLLLASHSGLCSYYSSLLKQVPDLSQVELEDLAVDKTLSQLCNDLQMLDSPDLIMEHISKDLAWICSQLLVTWSKFLEVVTLHPDVTTYLTQEHHTLRVRRFSEAFFYTEHEKPAALTFQENL
;
A
#
# COMPACT_ATOMS: atom_id res chain seq x y z
N GLY A 1 29.92 -3.56 -34.63
CA GLY A 1 29.73 -3.20 -33.21
C GLY A 1 29.56 -4.48 -32.44
N SER A 2 30.31 -4.68 -31.36
CA SER A 2 30.16 -5.84 -30.49
C SER A 2 28.83 -5.73 -29.76
N CYS A 3 27.90 -6.65 -30.01
CA CYS A 3 26.65 -6.75 -29.26
C CYS A 3 27.02 -7.29 -27.87
N TYR A 4 26.90 -6.45 -26.84
CA TYR A 4 27.13 -6.87 -25.46
C TYR A 4 25.98 -7.80 -25.06
N VAL A 5 26.30 -9.05 -24.73
CA VAL A 5 25.35 -10.01 -24.17
C VAL A 5 25.52 -9.98 -22.65
N PRO A 6 24.52 -9.53 -21.87
CA PRO A 6 24.62 -9.54 -20.42
C PRO A 6 24.69 -10.98 -19.88
N PRO A 7 25.33 -11.20 -18.72
CA PRO A 7 25.30 -12.49 -18.04
C PRO A 7 23.86 -12.90 -17.69
N GLU A 8 23.54 -14.20 -17.74
CA GLU A 8 22.22 -14.74 -17.37
C GLU A 8 21.77 -14.32 -15.95
N SER A 9 22.72 -14.15 -15.03
CA SER A 9 22.46 -13.66 -13.67
C SER A 9 21.89 -12.23 -13.65
N CYS A 10 22.24 -11.40 -14.62
CA CYS A 10 21.74 -10.03 -14.75
C CYS A 10 20.27 -10.03 -15.19
N VAL A 11 19.92 -10.90 -16.15
CA VAL A 11 18.55 -11.04 -16.66
C VAL A 11 17.62 -11.57 -15.56
N LEU A 12 18.02 -12.64 -14.87
CA LEU A 12 17.26 -13.18 -13.73
C LEU A 12 17.07 -12.14 -12.61
N HIS A 13 18.11 -11.33 -12.34
CA HIS A 13 18.01 -10.24 -11.38
C HIS A 13 16.99 -9.18 -11.82
N ALA A 14 17.00 -8.80 -13.10
CA ALA A 14 16.03 -7.85 -13.66
C ALA A 14 14.59 -8.35 -13.54
N HIS A 15 14.32 -9.63 -13.84
CA HIS A 15 12.98 -10.23 -13.66
C HIS A 15 12.53 -10.22 -12.21
N LYS A 16 13.41 -10.61 -11.28
CA LYS A 16 13.09 -10.59 -9.85
C LYS A 16 12.80 -9.16 -9.38
N TRP A 17 13.66 -8.22 -9.75
CA TRP A 17 13.52 -6.82 -9.38
C TRP A 17 12.21 -6.22 -9.94
N HIS A 18 11.89 -6.50 -11.21
CA HIS A 18 10.62 -6.10 -11.83
C HIS A 18 9.43 -6.64 -11.06
N LYS A 19 9.41 -7.96 -10.78
CA LYS A 19 8.34 -8.59 -10.01
C LYS A 19 8.15 -7.94 -8.64
N ASP A 20 9.24 -7.77 -7.88
CA ASP A 20 9.19 -7.22 -6.53
C ASP A 20 8.67 -5.76 -6.54
N LEU A 21 9.12 -4.95 -7.49
CA LEU A 21 8.70 -3.56 -7.61
C LEU A 21 7.25 -3.41 -8.11
N CYS A 22 6.85 -4.17 -9.13
CA CYS A 22 5.46 -4.21 -9.60
C CYS A 22 4.52 -4.67 -8.48
N CYS A 23 4.93 -5.68 -7.69
CA CYS A 23 4.15 -6.15 -6.54
C CYS A 23 3.95 -5.03 -5.51
N LEU A 24 5.01 -4.32 -5.14
CA LEU A 24 4.93 -3.20 -4.19
C LEU A 24 4.00 -2.08 -4.67
N LEU A 25 4.12 -1.70 -5.95
CA LEU A 25 3.31 -0.63 -6.53
C LEU A 25 1.82 -1.02 -6.63
N LEU A 26 1.53 -2.24 -7.08
CA LEU A 26 0.16 -2.76 -7.15
C LEU A 26 -0.45 -2.94 -5.75
N ALA A 27 0.32 -3.40 -4.77
CA ALA A 27 -0.13 -3.48 -3.38
C ALA A 27 -0.45 -2.10 -2.79
N SER A 28 0.35 -1.08 -3.13
CA SER A 28 0.10 0.30 -2.71
C SER A 28 -1.20 0.84 -3.33
N HIS A 29 -1.45 0.55 -4.61
CA HIS A 29 -2.68 0.90 -5.30
C HIS A 29 -3.92 0.23 -4.64
N SER A 30 -3.87 -1.08 -4.45
CA SER A 30 -4.98 -1.84 -3.82
C SER A 30 -5.21 -1.41 -2.36
N GLY A 31 -4.13 -1.10 -1.63
CA GLY A 31 -4.20 -0.57 -0.27
C GLY A 31 -4.91 0.78 -0.21
N LEU A 32 -4.64 1.67 -1.17
CA LEU A 32 -5.33 2.95 -1.29
C LEU A 32 -6.83 2.78 -1.59
N CYS A 33 -7.19 1.91 -2.54
CA CYS A 33 -8.59 1.61 -2.85
C CYS A 33 -9.32 1.03 -1.62
N SER A 34 -8.70 0.08 -0.93
CA SER A 34 -9.24 -0.55 0.27
C SER A 34 -9.43 0.45 1.42
N TYR A 35 -8.46 1.33 1.62
CA TYR A 35 -8.54 2.40 2.61
C TYR A 35 -9.68 3.36 2.30
N TYR A 36 -9.80 3.79 1.04
CA TYR A 36 -10.88 4.67 0.61
C TYR A 36 -12.26 4.03 0.78
N SER A 37 -12.43 2.75 0.39
CA SER A 37 -13.68 2.01 0.66
C SER A 37 -14.00 1.89 2.14
N SER A 38 -12.98 1.79 3.00
CA SER A 38 -13.17 1.78 4.46
C SER A 38 -13.57 3.16 4.97
N LEU A 39 -12.97 4.22 4.44
CA LEU A 39 -13.30 5.60 4.79
C LEU A 39 -14.74 5.96 4.42
N LEU A 40 -15.22 5.55 3.22
CA LEU A 40 -16.60 5.75 2.80
C LEU A 40 -17.63 5.12 3.76
N LYS A 41 -17.27 4.01 4.43
CA LYS A 41 -18.15 3.39 5.43
C LYS A 41 -18.22 4.19 6.74
N GLN A 42 -17.13 4.86 7.09
CA GLN A 42 -17.03 5.64 8.32
C GLN A 42 -17.54 7.07 8.15
N VAL A 43 -17.48 7.59 6.92
CA VAL A 43 -17.92 8.93 6.57
C VAL A 43 -18.88 8.85 5.37
N PRO A 44 -20.17 8.58 5.60
CA PRO A 44 -21.13 8.27 4.54
C PRO A 44 -21.43 9.45 3.60
N ASP A 45 -21.16 10.68 4.04
CA ASP A 45 -21.37 11.91 3.24
C ASP A 45 -20.25 12.16 2.21
N LEU A 46 -19.20 11.32 2.17
CA LEU A 46 -18.15 11.43 1.15
C LEU A 46 -18.68 11.08 -0.24
N SER A 47 -18.25 11.86 -1.23
CA SER A 47 -18.50 11.60 -2.65
C SER A 47 -18.08 10.17 -3.03
N GLN A 48 -19.02 9.38 -3.55
CA GLN A 48 -18.74 8.02 -4.02
C GLN A 48 -18.09 8.04 -5.40
N VAL A 49 -16.80 8.39 -5.45
CA VAL A 49 -15.98 8.20 -6.65
C VAL A 49 -15.58 6.73 -6.76
N GLU A 50 -15.89 6.09 -7.89
CA GLU A 50 -15.44 4.73 -8.16
C GLU A 50 -13.94 4.74 -8.45
N LEU A 51 -13.15 4.13 -7.54
CA LEU A 51 -11.74 3.87 -7.76
C LEU A 51 -11.63 2.52 -8.45
N GLU A 52 -10.97 2.50 -9.61
CA GLU A 52 -10.70 1.26 -10.31
C GLU A 52 -9.75 0.42 -9.45
N ASP A 53 -10.12 -0.82 -9.12
CA ASP A 53 -9.25 -1.73 -8.38
C ASP A 53 -8.61 -2.72 -9.34
N LEU A 54 -7.28 -2.75 -9.30
CA LEU A 54 -6.49 -3.67 -10.11
C LEU A 54 -6.31 -4.96 -9.32
N ALA A 55 -6.74 -6.08 -9.88
CA ALA A 55 -6.54 -7.40 -9.28
C ALA A 55 -5.03 -7.73 -9.21
N VAL A 56 -4.40 -7.44 -8.07
CA VAL A 56 -2.94 -7.45 -7.86
C VAL A 56 -2.30 -8.73 -8.40
N ASP A 57 -2.76 -9.90 -7.97
CA ASP A 57 -2.17 -11.19 -8.36
C ASP A 57 -2.30 -11.46 -9.87
N LYS A 58 -3.45 -11.13 -10.45
CA LYS A 58 -3.72 -11.32 -11.88
C LYS A 58 -2.85 -10.39 -12.73
N THR A 59 -2.81 -9.10 -12.38
CA THR A 59 -2.03 -8.09 -13.08
C THR A 59 -0.54 -8.40 -12.96
N LEU A 60 -0.04 -8.71 -11.76
CA LEU A 60 1.37 -9.05 -11.56
C LEU A 60 1.78 -10.29 -12.37
N SER A 61 0.94 -11.33 -12.38
CA SER A 61 1.19 -12.53 -13.17
C SER A 61 1.26 -12.21 -14.67
N GLN A 62 0.35 -11.37 -15.17
CA GLN A 62 0.35 -10.95 -16.57
C GLN A 62 1.64 -10.21 -16.94
N LEU A 63 2.03 -9.18 -16.18
CA LEU A 63 3.23 -8.39 -16.43
C LEU A 63 4.50 -9.27 -16.39
N CYS A 64 4.58 -10.20 -15.43
CA CYS A 64 5.72 -11.11 -15.34
C CYS A 64 5.79 -12.07 -16.54
N ASN A 65 4.64 -12.59 -17.00
CA ASN A 65 4.58 -13.48 -18.15
C ASN A 65 4.95 -12.74 -19.44
N ASP A 66 4.46 -11.51 -19.63
CA ASP A 66 4.78 -10.69 -20.80
C ASP A 66 6.28 -10.39 -20.88
N LEU A 67 6.91 -10.09 -19.74
CA LEU A 67 8.35 -9.87 -19.67
C LEU A 67 9.17 -11.13 -19.99
N GLN A 68 8.71 -12.33 -19.57
CA GLN A 68 9.37 -13.61 -19.83
C GLN A 68 9.39 -13.99 -21.32
N MET A 69 8.50 -13.43 -22.13
CA MET A 69 8.44 -13.70 -23.58
C MET A 69 9.46 -12.89 -24.39
N LEU A 70 10.31 -12.09 -23.74
CA LEU A 70 11.29 -11.22 -24.39
C LEU A 70 12.70 -11.83 -24.31
N ASP A 71 13.35 -11.95 -25.46
CA ASP A 71 14.68 -12.57 -25.58
C ASP A 71 15.83 -11.55 -25.69
N SER A 72 15.51 -10.25 -25.78
CA SER A 72 16.50 -9.18 -25.95
C SER A 72 16.60 -8.30 -24.70
N PRO A 73 17.81 -8.05 -24.16
CA PRO A 73 18.03 -7.17 -23.00
C PRO A 73 17.46 -5.76 -23.17
N ASP A 74 17.56 -5.19 -24.38
CA ASP A 74 17.03 -3.85 -24.67
C ASP A 74 15.50 -3.83 -24.59
N LEU A 75 14.84 -4.88 -25.12
CA LEU A 75 13.39 -5.02 -25.04
C LEU A 75 12.92 -5.26 -23.60
N ILE A 76 13.65 -6.06 -22.82
CA ILE A 76 13.38 -6.28 -21.40
C ILE A 76 13.41 -4.95 -20.64
N MET A 77 14.46 -4.13 -20.84
CA MET A 77 14.59 -2.84 -20.16
C MET A 77 13.46 -1.87 -20.54
N GLU A 78 13.12 -1.80 -21.83
CA GLU A 78 12.02 -0.97 -22.32
C GLU A 78 10.67 -1.42 -21.72
N HIS A 79 10.43 -2.73 -21.68
CA HIS A 79 9.19 -3.30 -21.14
C HIS A 79 9.05 -3.07 -19.65
N ILE A 80 10.12 -3.29 -18.87
CA ILE A 80 10.15 -2.96 -17.44
C ILE A 80 9.80 -1.48 -17.22
N SER A 81 10.42 -0.58 -17.99
CA SER A 81 10.17 0.86 -17.87
C SER A 81 8.72 1.22 -18.20
N LYS A 82 8.15 0.57 -19.23
CA LYS A 82 6.75 0.73 -19.63
C LYS A 82 5.79 0.25 -18.54
N ASP A 83 6.02 -0.93 -17.97
CA ASP A 83 5.18 -1.48 -16.90
C ASP A 83 5.18 -0.58 -15.67
N LEU A 84 6.35 -0.12 -15.24
CA LEU A 84 6.47 0.78 -14.11
C LEU A 84 5.78 2.12 -14.36
N ALA A 85 5.98 2.71 -15.54
CA ALA A 85 5.31 3.95 -15.91
C ALA A 85 3.78 3.77 -15.92
N TRP A 86 3.29 2.63 -16.42
CA TRP A 86 1.87 2.32 -16.42
C TRP A 86 1.32 2.18 -14.99
N ILE A 87 1.93 1.37 -14.11
CA ILE A 87 1.43 1.21 -12.73
C ILE A 87 1.49 2.54 -11.97
N CYS A 88 2.57 3.31 -12.12
CA CYS A 88 2.69 4.64 -11.52
C CYS A 88 1.60 5.60 -12.02
N SER A 89 1.23 5.52 -13.31
CA SER A 89 0.12 6.32 -13.85
C SER A 89 -1.21 5.95 -13.20
N GLN A 90 -1.48 4.66 -13.00
CA GLN A 90 -2.69 4.19 -12.31
C GLN A 90 -2.72 4.67 -10.86
N LEU A 91 -1.61 4.52 -10.15
CA LEU A 91 -1.48 5.00 -8.77
C LEU A 91 -1.68 6.51 -8.67
N LEU A 92 -1.11 7.30 -9.59
CA LEU A 92 -1.27 8.75 -9.61
C LEU A 92 -2.72 9.17 -9.84
N VAL A 93 -3.43 8.51 -10.77
CA VAL A 93 -4.85 8.78 -11.03
C VAL A 93 -5.70 8.45 -9.80
N THR A 94 -5.52 7.26 -9.22
CA THR A 94 -6.25 6.83 -8.02
C THR A 94 -5.96 7.75 -6.84
N TRP A 95 -4.69 8.14 -6.64
CA TRP A 95 -4.28 9.09 -5.60
C TRP A 95 -4.90 10.48 -5.79
N SER A 96 -4.94 10.97 -7.03
CA SER A 96 -5.53 12.29 -7.33
C SER A 96 -7.03 12.32 -7.04
N LYS A 97 -7.76 11.28 -7.47
CA LYS A 97 -9.20 11.12 -7.16
C LYS A 97 -9.44 11.03 -5.66
N PHE A 98 -8.62 10.24 -4.96
CA PHE A 98 -8.69 10.13 -3.50
C PHE A 98 -8.52 11.50 -2.84
N LEU A 99 -7.47 12.24 -3.21
CA LEU A 99 -7.20 13.56 -2.64
C LEU A 99 -8.32 14.57 -2.91
N GLU A 100 -8.93 14.55 -4.08
CA GLU A 100 -10.05 15.44 -4.41
C GLU A 100 -11.24 15.26 -3.45
N VAL A 101 -11.48 14.03 -3.00
CA VAL A 101 -12.59 13.72 -2.10
C VAL A 101 -12.24 13.98 -0.64
N VAL A 102 -11.02 13.63 -0.20
CA VAL A 102 -10.68 13.63 1.23
C VAL A 102 -10.05 14.92 1.73
N THR A 103 -9.40 15.68 0.85
CA THR A 103 -8.60 16.84 1.25
C THR A 103 -9.50 17.97 1.71
N LEU A 104 -9.22 18.54 2.88
CA LEU A 104 -10.00 19.61 3.51
C LEU A 104 -11.47 19.25 3.78
N HIS A 105 -11.82 17.97 3.76
CA HIS A 105 -13.17 17.53 4.10
C HIS A 105 -13.36 17.53 5.63
N PRO A 106 -14.34 18.28 6.18
CA PRO A 106 -14.49 18.46 7.62
C PRO A 106 -14.83 17.15 8.34
N ASP A 107 -15.66 16.30 7.73
CA ASP A 107 -16.05 15.02 8.33
C ASP A 107 -14.90 14.01 8.33
N VAL A 108 -14.07 13.98 7.28
CA VAL A 108 -12.83 13.19 7.27
C VAL A 108 -11.88 13.68 8.35
N THR A 109 -11.72 14.99 8.51
CA THR A 109 -10.86 15.59 9.54
C THR A 109 -11.33 15.21 10.94
N THR A 110 -12.65 15.27 11.18
CA THR A 110 -13.27 14.90 12.45
C THR A 110 -13.06 13.41 12.73
N TYR A 111 -13.32 12.55 11.76
CA TYR A 111 -13.08 11.11 11.86
C TYR A 111 -11.62 10.78 12.20
N LEU A 112 -10.67 11.34 11.44
CA LEU A 112 -9.24 11.11 11.67
C LEU A 112 -8.80 11.61 13.06
N THR A 113 -9.33 12.74 13.52
CA THR A 113 -9.04 13.26 14.86
C THR A 113 -9.50 12.30 15.95
N GLN A 114 -10.69 11.71 15.79
CA GLN A 114 -11.22 10.71 16.72
C GLN A 114 -10.38 9.43 16.72
N GLU A 115 -10.03 8.90 15.53
CA GLU A 115 -9.15 7.73 15.41
C GLU A 115 -7.78 7.96 16.04
N HIS A 116 -7.16 9.11 15.77
CA HIS A 116 -5.88 9.48 16.37
C HIS A 116 -5.96 9.62 17.89
N HIS A 117 -7.05 10.20 18.41
CA HIS A 117 -7.29 10.27 19.84
C HIS A 117 -7.41 8.87 20.47
N THR A 118 -8.21 7.99 19.88
CA THR A 118 -8.39 6.60 20.33
C THR A 118 -7.06 5.85 20.36
N LEU A 119 -6.26 5.94 19.29
CA LEU A 119 -4.94 5.31 19.22
C LEU A 119 -3.97 5.86 20.28
N ARG A 120 -4.00 7.16 20.53
CA ARG A 120 -3.18 7.78 21.58
C ARG A 120 -3.54 7.26 22.96
N VAL A 121 -4.84 7.20 23.30
CA VAL A 121 -5.32 6.69 24.58
C VAL A 121 -4.92 5.22 24.75
N ARG A 122 -5.08 4.41 23.70
CA ARG A 122 -4.66 3.00 23.70
C ARG A 122 -3.16 2.82 23.93
N ARG A 123 -2.32 3.57 23.21
CA ARG A 123 -0.86 3.50 23.40
C ARG A 123 -0.46 3.94 24.80
N PHE A 124 -1.14 4.96 25.36
CA PHE A 124 -0.88 5.41 26.72
C PHE A 124 -1.25 4.36 27.76
N SER A 125 -2.40 3.69 27.61
CA SER A 125 -2.78 2.60 28.52
C SER A 125 -1.85 1.39 28.39
N GLU A 126 -1.47 1.01 27.17
CA GLU A 126 -0.48 -0.05 26.93
C GLU A 126 0.88 0.27 27.59
N ALA A 127 1.34 1.53 27.49
CA ALA A 127 2.57 1.99 28.14
C ALA A 127 2.48 1.99 29.67
N PHE A 128 1.37 2.50 30.25
CA PHE A 128 1.12 2.47 31.69
C PHE A 128 1.25 1.05 32.27
N PHE A 129 0.69 0.06 31.58
CA PHE A 129 0.77 -1.35 31.98
C PHE A 129 2.11 -2.04 31.70
N TYR A 130 3.02 -1.36 31.00
CA TYR A 130 4.35 -1.88 30.68
C TYR A 130 5.43 -1.25 31.56
N THR A 131 5.30 0.03 31.92
CA THR A 131 6.34 0.79 32.63
C THR A 131 6.04 1.04 34.11
N GLU A 132 4.77 1.24 34.48
CA GLU A 132 4.41 1.64 35.86
C GLU A 132 3.72 0.52 36.64
N HIS A 133 2.91 -0.31 35.98
CA HIS A 133 2.22 -1.43 36.63
C HIS A 133 2.19 -2.65 35.72
N GLU A 134 2.92 -3.73 36.04
CA GLU A 134 2.80 -4.99 35.29
C GLU A 134 1.33 -5.44 35.25
N LYS A 135 0.80 -5.78 34.06
CA LYS A 135 -0.59 -6.25 33.87
C LYS A 135 -1.11 -7.21 34.96
N PRO A 136 -0.37 -8.23 35.42
CA PRO A 136 -0.83 -9.10 36.50
C PRO A 136 -1.07 -8.36 37.84
N ALA A 137 -0.27 -7.35 38.18
CA ALA A 137 -0.43 -6.58 39.41
C ALA A 137 -1.69 -5.69 39.41
N ALA A 138 -2.14 -5.23 38.23
CA ALA A 138 -3.38 -4.47 38.08
C ALA A 138 -4.65 -5.34 38.11
N LEU A 139 -4.52 -6.66 37.89
CA LEU A 139 -5.61 -7.64 37.94
C LEU A 139 -5.81 -8.22 39.35
N THR A 140 -4.80 -8.14 40.21
CA THR A 140 -4.90 -8.50 41.63
C THR A 140 -5.35 -7.28 42.43
N PHE A 141 -6.66 -7.12 42.60
CA PHE A 141 -7.19 -6.22 43.61
C PHE A 141 -6.78 -6.72 45.00
N GLN A 142 -5.91 -5.99 45.71
CA GLN A 142 -5.64 -6.22 47.14
C GLN A 142 -6.47 -5.23 47.95
N GLU A 143 -7.65 -5.66 48.38
CA GLU A 143 -8.45 -4.98 49.38
C GLU A 143 -7.76 -5.18 50.74
N ASN A 144 -6.93 -4.23 51.15
CA ASN A 144 -6.36 -4.25 52.50
C ASN A 144 -7.40 -3.64 53.47
N LEU A 145 -8.06 -4.53 54.22
CA LEU A 145 -8.83 -4.24 55.45
C LEU A 145 -7.90 -3.78 56.58
#